data_AF-D2TZ30-F1
#
_entry.id   AF-D2TZ30-F1
#
_cell.length_a   1.000
_cell.length_b   1.000
_cell.length_c   1.000
_cell.angle_alpha   90.00
_cell.angle_beta   90.00
_cell.angle_gamma   90.00
#
_symmetry.space_group_name_H-M   'P 1'
#
loop_
_entity.id
_entity.type
_entity.pdbx_description
1 polymer ?
#
loop_
_entity_poly.entity_id
_entity_poly.type
_entity_poly.pdbx_seq_one_letter_code
_entity_poly.pdbx_strand_id
1 'polypeptide(L)' 'MINNIIAKSFNLSIAEISAEMHLIYDCMADSLMLIDLFIELENYYQINFTRKDIENIETVGDIYNFLGLSELVLNKKN' A
#
# COMPACT_ATOMS: atom_id res chain seq x y z
N MET A 1 -5.96 -8.49 3.49
CA MET A 1 -5.78 -7.67 4.72
C MET A 1 -5.30 -6.30 4.31
N ILE A 2 -4.04 -6.11 3.89
CA ILE A 2 -3.60 -4.83 3.29
C ILE A 2 -4.17 -4.57 1.88
N ASN A 3 -4.21 -5.57 1.00
CA ASN A 3 -4.73 -5.37 -0.37
C ASN A 3 -6.19 -4.93 -0.39
N ASN A 4 -6.97 -5.21 0.67
CA ASN A 4 -8.34 -4.73 0.77
C ASN A 4 -8.40 -3.23 1.04
N ILE A 5 -7.48 -2.71 1.85
CA ILE A 5 -7.35 -1.28 2.14
C ILE A 5 -6.96 -0.57 0.84
N ILE A 6 -5.88 -1.02 0.19
CA ILE A 6 -5.40 -0.47 -1.08
C ILE A 6 -6.48 -0.53 -2.17
N ALA A 7 -7.14 -1.69 -2.35
CA ALA A 7 -8.22 -1.87 -3.31
C ALA A 7 -9.39 -0.91 -3.06
N LYS A 8 -9.76 -0.71 -1.79
CA LYS A 8 -10.86 0.20 -1.41
C LYS A 8 -10.47 1.67 -1.61
N SER A 9 -9.25 2.06 -1.25
CA SER A 9 -8.75 3.44 -1.41
C SER A 9 -8.67 3.85 -2.88
N PHE A 10 -8.30 2.92 -3.77
CA PHE A 10 -8.17 3.18 -5.21
C PHE A 10 -9.36 2.71 -6.05
N ASN A 11 -10.40 2.17 -5.41
CA ASN A 11 -11.57 1.60 -6.08
C ASN A 11 -11.20 0.55 -7.16
N LEU A 12 -10.18 -0.26 -6.85
CA LEU A 12 -9.67 -1.36 -7.68
C LEU A 12 -10.14 -2.71 -7.14
N SER A 13 -10.08 -3.75 -7.96
CA SER A 13 -10.28 -5.12 -7.49
C SER A 13 -9.00 -5.64 -6.83
N ILE A 14 -9.13 -6.47 -5.78
CA ILE A 14 -7.98 -7.09 -5.11
C ILE A 14 -7.10 -7.91 -6.08
N ALA A 15 -7.71 -8.47 -7.12
CA ALA A 15 -7.02 -9.24 -8.17
C ALA A 15 -6.14 -8.38 -9.08
N GLU A 16 -6.40 -7.07 -9.15
CA GLU A 16 -5.63 -6.12 -9.96
C GLU A 16 -4.40 -5.62 -9.19
N ILE A 17 -4.43 -5.67 -7.86
CA ILE A 17 -3.33 -5.22 -6.99
C ILE A 17 -2.11 -6.13 -7.15
N SER A 18 -1.02 -5.55 -7.66
CA SER A 18 0.31 -6.17 -7.74
C SER A 18 1.34 -5.33 -7.01
N ALA A 19 2.38 -5.95 -6.46
CA ALA A 19 3.51 -5.27 -5.82
C ALA A 19 4.25 -4.31 -6.79
N GLU A 20 4.17 -4.58 -8.09
CA GLU A 20 4.83 -3.80 -9.14
C GLU A 20 4.05 -2.54 -9.52
N MET A 21 2.79 -2.40 -9.08
CA MET A 21 1.97 -1.23 -9.42
C MET A 21 2.52 0.03 -8.77
N HIS A 22 2.74 1.03 -9.60
CA HIS A 22 3.08 2.37 -9.15
C HIS A 22 1.81 3.10 -8.68
N LEU A 23 1.84 3.67 -7.47
CA LEU A 23 0.66 4.27 -6.84
C LEU A 23 0.11 5.43 -7.68
N ILE A 24 0.98 6.32 -8.16
CA ILE A 24 0.57 7.45 -8.99
C ILE A 24 0.22 7.03 -10.43
N TYR A 25 1.10 6.29 -11.12
CA TYR A 25 0.92 6.02 -12.55
C TYR A 25 -0.09 4.90 -12.85
N ASP A 26 -0.11 3.82 -12.05
CA ASP A 26 -0.96 2.65 -12.31
C ASP A 26 -2.25 2.69 -11.49
N CYS A 27 -2.18 3.10 -10.21
CA CYS A 27 -3.38 3.26 -9.39
C CYS A 27 -4.04 4.64 -9.57
N MET A 28 -3.48 5.52 -10.42
CA MET A 28 -3.96 6.88 -10.66
C MET A 28 -4.19 7.68 -9.37
N ALA A 29 -3.38 7.42 -8.34
CA ALA A 29 -3.50 8.07 -7.05
C ALA A 29 -3.08 9.53 -7.14
N ASP A 30 -3.94 10.43 -6.68
CA ASP A 30 -3.58 11.81 -6.41
C ASP A 30 -2.99 11.94 -5.00
N SER A 31 -2.46 13.12 -4.68
CA SER A 31 -1.84 13.36 -3.39
C SER A 31 -2.82 13.24 -2.21
N LEU A 32 -4.13 13.42 -2.41
CA LEU A 32 -5.13 13.27 -1.36
C LEU A 32 -5.44 11.79 -1.11
N MET A 33 -5.62 11.00 -2.17
CA MET A 33 -5.80 9.55 -2.10
C MET A 33 -4.62 8.86 -1.40
N LEU A 34 -3.39 9.32 -1.67
CA LEU A 34 -2.21 8.82 -0.97
C LEU A 34 -2.28 9.11 0.53
N ILE A 35 -2.61 10.34 0.92
CA ILE A 35 -2.74 10.72 2.33
C ILE A 35 -3.84 9.89 3.02
N ASP A 36 -4.99 9.70 2.39
CA ASP A 36 -6.09 8.90 2.95
C ASP A 36 -5.68 7.43 3.12
N LEU A 37 -4.97 6.86 2.14
CA LEU A 37 -4.41 5.50 2.24
C LEU A 37 -3.47 5.38 3.44
N PHE A 38 -2.51 6.30 3.58
CA PHE A 38 -1.56 6.26 4.69
C PHE A 38 -2.27 6.40 6.04
N ILE A 39 -3.25 7.30 6.17
CA ILE A 39 -4.05 7.43 7.39
C ILE A 39 -4.81 6.12 7.72
N GLU A 40 -5.39 5.44 6.72
CA GLU A 40 -6.07 4.16 6.94
C GLU A 40 -5.07 3.07 7.37
N LEU A 41 -3.86 3.05 6.79
CA LEU A 41 -2.78 2.14 7.19
C LEU A 41 -2.24 2.43 8.60
N GLU A 42 -2.03 3.69 8.98
CA GLU A 42 -1.61 4.11 10.32
C GLU A 42 -2.60 3.63 11.37
N ASN A 43 -3.89 3.89 11.13
CA ASN A 43 -4.95 3.47 12.04
C ASN A 43 -5.08 1.94 12.11
N TYR A 44 -4.93 1.24 10.98
CA TYR A 44 -5.09 -0.21 10.94
C TYR A 44 -3.93 -0.94 11.63
N TYR A 45 -2.68 -0.52 11.36
CA TYR A 45 -1.47 -1.15 11.88
C TYR A 45 -0.99 -0.52 13.18
N GLN A 46 -1.62 0.56 13.65
CA GLN A 46 -1.22 1.35 14.82
C GLN A 46 0.23 1.85 14.69
N ILE A 47 0.59 2.33 13.48
CA ILE A 47 1.90 2.88 13.12
C ILE A 47 1.78 4.35 12.75
N ASN A 48 2.91 5.02 12.52
CA ASN A 48 2.96 6.36 11.96
C ASN A 48 3.96 6.39 10.81
N PHE A 49 3.56 6.90 9.65
CA PHE A 49 4.45 7.18 8.53
C PHE A 49 4.99 8.60 8.67
N THR A 50 6.30 8.77 8.51
CA THR A 50 6.86 10.10 8.38
C THR A 50 6.65 10.62 6.96
N ARG A 51 6.72 11.94 6.77
CA ARG A 51 6.67 12.56 5.45
C ARG A 51 7.72 11.97 4.49
N LYS A 52 8.91 11.68 5.03
CA LYS A 52 9.99 11.08 4.25
C LYS A 52 9.67 9.64 3.85
N ASP A 53 8.98 8.86 4.69
CA ASP A 53 8.57 7.52 4.32
C ASP A 53 7.57 7.56 3.16
N ILE A 54 6.56 8.44 3.26
CA ILE A 54 5.56 8.65 2.20
C ILE A 54 6.22 9.08 0.88
N GLU A 55 7.20 9.99 0.93
CA GLU A 55 7.93 10.45 -0.26
C GLU A 55 8.79 9.36 -0.92
N ASN A 56 9.20 8.32 -0.17
CA ASN A 56 9.99 7.21 -0.71
C ASN A 56 9.14 6.00 -1.15
N ILE A 57 7.81 6.04 -0.93
CA ILE A 57 6.90 4.97 -1.30
C ILE A 57 6.30 5.31 -2.67
N GLU A 58 6.74 4.60 -3.70
CA GLU A 58 6.29 4.79 -5.09
C GLU A 58 5.35 3.66 -5.53
N THR A 59 5.58 2.45 -5.02
CA THR A 59 4.85 1.25 -5.42
C THR A 59 4.07 0.60 -4.28
N VAL A 60 3.12 -0.24 -4.64
CA VAL A 60 2.41 -1.12 -3.69
C VAL A 60 3.39 -2.05 -2.95
N GLY A 61 4.44 -2.51 -3.63
CA GLY A 61 5.50 -3.34 -3.04
C GLY A 61 6.27 -2.62 -1.94
N ASP A 62 6.51 -1.31 -2.09
CA ASP A 62 7.19 -0.51 -1.06
C ASP A 62 6.36 -0.43 0.22
N ILE A 63 5.03 -0.35 0.11
CA ILE A 63 4.12 -0.41 1.25
C ILE A 63 4.26 -1.77 1.97
N TYR A 64 4.30 -2.87 1.23
CA TYR A 64 4.48 -4.21 1.82
C TYR A 64 5.82 -4.33 2.56
N ASN A 65 6.89 -3.81 1.95
CA ASN A 65 8.21 -3.81 2.53
C ASN A 65 8.26 -2.97 3.81
N PHE A 66 7.64 -1.78 3.80
CA PHE A 66 7.59 -0.90 4.96
C PHE A 66 6.90 -1.57 6.16
N LEU A 67 5.80 -2.27 5.90
CA LEU A 67 5.05 -2.98 6.94
C LEU A 67 5.69 -4.31 7.38
N GLY A 68 6.86 -4.65 6.85
CA GLY A 68 7.52 -5.94 7.12
C GLY A 68 6.71 -7.15 6.64
N LEU A 69 5.78 -6.94 5.69
CA LEU A 69 4.93 -7.99 5.13
C LEU A 69 5.64 -8.79 4.03
N SER A 70 6.89 -8.47 3.72
CA SER A 70 7.73 -9.17 2.74
C SER A 70 7.84 -10.68 3.02
N GLU A 71 7.77 -11.12 4.28
CA GLU A 71 7.71 -12.55 4.63
C GLU A 71 6.32 -13.19 4.45
N LEU A 72 5.23 -12.40 4.52
CA LEU A 72 3.86 -12.93 4.45
C LEU A 72 3.33 -13.09 3.02
N VAL A 73 3.90 -12.36 2.05
CA VAL A 73 3.54 -12.53 0.63
C VAL A 73 4.27 -13.72 -0.01
N LEU A 74 5.43 -14.12 0.52
CA LEU A 74 6.22 -15.25 0.02
C LEU A 74 5.80 -16.62 0.59
N ASN A 75 5.10 -16.67 1.73
CA ASN A 75 4.79 -17.94 2.40
C ASN A 75 3.44 -18.58 2.00
N LYS A 76 2.86 -18.19 0.85
CA LYS A 76 1.79 -18.95 0.17
C LYS A 76 2.33 -20.05 -0.77
N LYS A 77 3.52 -20.58 -0.48
CA LYS A 77 4.04 -21.84 -1.03
C LYS A 77 4.49 -22.75 0.11
N ASN A 78 3.54 -23.33 0.84
CA ASN A 78 3.65 -24.64 1.49
C ASN A 78 2.26 -25.21 1.73
#